data_AF-A0A232LWI6-F1
#
_entry.id   AF-A0A232LWI6-F1
#
_cell.length_a   1.000
_cell.length_b   1.000
_cell.length_c   1.000
_cell.angle_alpha   90.00
_cell.angle_beta   90.00
_cell.angle_gamma   90.00
#
_symmetry.space_group_name_H-M   'P 1'
#
loop_
_entity.id
_entity.type
_entity.pdbx_description
1 polymer ?
#
loop_
_entity_poly.entity_id
_entity_poly.type
_entity_poly.pdbx_seq_one_letter_code
_entity_poly.pdbx_strand_id
1 'polypeptide(L)'
;MPKRPASADPDPIHNGDAGDTDADADVGSARPRKQRVTDTAKQTAYIKGLDTDERVTMILRDLREKHRWSIKDFLYHMVTAKKSTPNTLSTAVRASRLAEAIEQEEVTEALLKASKDFCTVGTSGLVRRIQKEVQRLGSKVLGEFDPDTSATDPDISSFSERIPEVAPELSILLTNLLTPTRFTRTPPTKDYSGPLAMICLILTYTAAPRKYNNLATSLGIYMLAHGTKRRVISVLAGLGIIPSYSTVNKAMRKLADIGKATSVPPADQGESADESESSNRLMK
;
A
#
# COMPACT_ATOMS: atom_id res chain seq x y z
N MET A 1 14.54 -31.34 3.16
CA MET A 1 15.19 -30.03 3.35
C MET A 1 15.81 -29.59 2.03
N PRO A 2 15.29 -28.56 1.33
CA PRO A 2 15.92 -28.06 0.12
C PRO A 2 16.95 -26.98 0.45
N LYS A 3 18.16 -27.14 -0.12
CA LYS A 3 19.30 -26.21 -0.08
C LYS A 3 18.89 -24.82 -0.61
N ARG A 4 19.17 -23.76 0.17
CA ARG A 4 19.16 -22.37 -0.30
C ARG A 4 20.28 -22.15 -1.33
N PRO A 5 20.03 -21.49 -2.47
CA PRO A 5 21.10 -21.00 -3.33
C PRO A 5 21.72 -19.71 -2.78
N ALA A 6 23.01 -19.57 -3.06
CA ALA A 6 23.93 -18.55 -2.60
C ALA A 6 23.59 -17.15 -3.13
N SER A 7 23.89 -16.16 -2.30
CA SER A 7 23.89 -14.73 -2.56
C SER A 7 24.81 -14.36 -3.72
N ALA A 8 24.28 -13.60 -4.69
CA ALA A 8 25.07 -12.92 -5.70
C ALA A 8 25.38 -11.50 -5.22
N ASP A 9 26.67 -11.18 -5.13
CA ASP A 9 27.19 -9.84 -4.88
C ASP A 9 26.89 -8.90 -6.07
N PRO A 10 26.65 -7.60 -5.84
CA PRO A 10 26.49 -6.62 -6.90
C PRO A 10 27.85 -6.14 -7.44
N ASP A 11 27.98 -6.16 -8.77
CA ASP A 11 29.14 -5.69 -9.53
C ASP A 11 29.47 -4.19 -9.31
N PRO A 12 30.75 -3.80 -9.41
CA PRO A 12 31.18 -2.42 -9.29
C PRO A 12 30.86 -1.58 -10.53
N ILE A 13 30.39 -0.37 -10.29
CA ILE A 13 30.09 0.65 -11.31
C ILE A 13 31.40 1.13 -11.96
N HIS A 14 31.58 0.79 -13.24
CA HIS A 14 32.70 1.24 -14.05
C HIS A 14 32.39 2.62 -14.64
N ASN A 15 33.04 3.66 -14.12
CA ASN A 15 33.11 4.98 -14.75
C ASN A 15 34.14 4.92 -15.90
N GLY A 16 33.68 4.89 -17.16
CA GLY A 16 34.49 5.24 -18.33
C GLY A 16 34.10 6.65 -18.73
N ASP A 17 34.94 7.65 -18.49
CA ASP A 17 36.18 8.01 -19.18
C ASP A 17 35.93 8.57 -20.59
N ALA A 18 36.40 9.81 -20.74
CA ALA A 18 36.14 10.72 -21.84
C ALA A 18 37.22 10.53 -22.91
N GLY A 19 36.82 9.99 -24.06
CA GLY A 19 37.67 9.89 -25.24
C GLY A 19 37.31 10.97 -26.25
N ASP A 20 38.13 12.03 -26.28
CA ASP A 20 38.35 12.88 -27.45
C ASP A 20 38.79 12.03 -28.64
N THR A 21 38.13 12.18 -29.78
CA THR A 21 38.72 11.92 -31.09
C THR A 21 38.16 12.93 -32.08
N ASP A 22 38.98 13.95 -32.34
CA ASP A 22 38.98 14.74 -33.56
C ASP A 22 39.37 13.88 -34.77
N ALA A 23 39.07 14.45 -35.94
CA ALA A 23 39.67 14.21 -37.26
C ALA A 23 38.82 13.45 -38.30
N ASP A 24 38.46 14.24 -39.31
CA ASP A 24 38.53 13.94 -40.74
C ASP A 24 37.60 12.87 -41.35
N ALA A 25 36.68 13.32 -42.19
CA ALA A 25 36.88 13.27 -43.64
C ALA A 25 35.57 13.56 -44.39
N ASP A 26 35.65 14.63 -45.18
CA ASP A 26 34.82 14.98 -46.32
C ASP A 26 34.61 13.80 -47.28
N VAL A 27 33.36 13.35 -47.45
CA VAL A 27 32.89 12.66 -48.67
C VAL A 27 31.46 13.11 -48.95
N GLY A 28 31.33 13.99 -49.93
CA GLY A 28 30.07 14.40 -50.54
C GLY A 28 29.26 13.23 -51.08
N SER A 29 28.31 12.76 -50.28
CA SER A 29 27.20 11.92 -50.75
C SER A 29 25.93 12.75 -50.77
N ALA A 30 25.55 13.21 -51.97
CA ALA A 30 24.30 13.89 -52.26
C ALA A 30 23.11 13.04 -51.79
N ARG A 31 22.62 13.30 -50.57
CA ARG A 31 21.42 12.67 -50.04
C ARG A 31 20.22 13.14 -50.86
N PRO A 32 19.36 12.24 -51.36
CA PRO A 32 18.14 12.61 -52.03
C PRO A 32 17.33 13.47 -51.06
N ARG A 33 17.11 14.72 -51.47
CA ARG A 33 16.35 15.75 -50.77
C ARG A 33 14.95 15.20 -50.59
N LYS A 34 14.68 14.54 -49.44
CA LYS A 34 13.35 14.07 -49.06
C LYS A 34 12.42 15.27 -49.20
N GLN A 35 11.58 15.27 -50.22
CA GLN A 35 10.52 16.24 -50.40
C GLN A 35 9.75 16.25 -49.10
N ARG A 36 9.94 17.34 -48.34
CA ARG A 36 9.14 17.66 -47.18
C ARG A 36 7.77 17.94 -47.76
N VAL A 37 6.94 16.92 -47.84
CA VAL A 37 5.51 17.06 -48.08
C VAL A 37 5.02 17.89 -46.90
N THR A 38 5.05 19.20 -47.08
CA THR A 38 4.35 20.14 -46.22
C THR A 38 2.88 19.94 -46.57
N ASP A 39 2.29 18.87 -46.02
CA ASP A 39 0.86 18.81 -45.82
C ASP A 39 0.54 20.04 -44.97
N THR A 40 0.21 21.13 -45.65
CA THR A 40 -0.35 22.33 -45.09
C THR A 40 -1.65 21.90 -44.44
N ALA A 41 -1.55 21.46 -43.18
CA ALA A 41 -2.67 21.27 -42.29
C ALA A 41 -3.43 22.60 -42.32
N LYS A 42 -4.53 22.63 -43.08
CA LYS A 42 -5.44 23.77 -43.15
C LYS A 42 -5.78 24.10 -41.71
N GLN A 43 -5.21 25.18 -41.19
CA GLN A 43 -5.50 25.64 -39.84
C GLN A 43 -7.01 25.85 -39.79
N THR A 44 -7.69 24.99 -39.03
CA THR A 44 -9.12 25.13 -38.78
C THR A 44 -9.32 26.47 -38.10
N ALA A 45 -9.88 27.43 -38.82
CA ALA A 45 -10.15 28.77 -38.31
C ALA A 45 -11.04 28.64 -37.07
N TYR A 46 -10.64 29.27 -35.96
CA TYR A 46 -11.45 29.35 -34.76
C TYR A 46 -12.77 30.07 -35.08
N ILE A 47 -13.89 29.40 -34.90
CA ILE A 47 -15.21 29.96 -35.17
C ILE A 47 -15.65 30.75 -33.92
N LYS A 48 -15.68 32.08 -34.04
CA LYS A 48 -16.16 32.98 -32.97
C LYS A 48 -17.68 32.90 -32.85
N GLY A 49 -18.20 33.10 -31.63
CA GLY A 49 -19.64 33.24 -31.37
C GLY A 49 -20.42 31.94 -31.15
N LEU A 50 -19.80 30.76 -31.24
CA LEU A 50 -20.47 29.51 -30.90
C LEU A 50 -20.72 29.39 -29.40
N ASP A 51 -21.93 28.94 -29.06
CA ASP A 51 -22.28 28.53 -27.70
C ASP A 51 -21.52 27.26 -27.27
N THR A 52 -21.42 27.05 -25.96
CA THR A 52 -20.70 25.90 -25.39
C THR A 52 -21.32 24.58 -25.84
N ASP A 53 -22.65 24.47 -25.87
CA ASP A 53 -23.33 23.24 -26.30
C ASP A 53 -23.10 22.94 -27.79
N GLU A 54 -23.16 23.97 -28.63
CA GLU A 54 -22.86 23.86 -30.06
C GLU A 54 -21.42 23.40 -30.30
N ARG A 55 -20.46 23.90 -29.51
CA ARG A 55 -19.06 23.47 -29.60
C ARG A 55 -18.90 22.01 -29.23
N VAL A 56 -19.51 21.58 -28.13
CA VAL A 56 -19.45 20.17 -27.69
C VAL A 56 -20.04 19.28 -28.78
N THR A 57 -21.22 19.63 -29.30
CA THR A 57 -21.89 18.88 -30.38
C THR A 57 -21.01 18.79 -31.64
N MET A 58 -20.38 19.89 -32.04
CA MET A 58 -19.44 19.89 -33.16
C MET A 58 -18.24 18.99 -32.92
N ILE A 59 -17.62 19.05 -31.74
CA ILE A 59 -16.47 18.19 -31.38
C ILE A 59 -16.87 16.71 -31.41
N LEU A 60 -18.04 16.37 -30.85
CA LEU A 60 -18.54 14.99 -30.84
C LEU A 60 -18.84 14.47 -32.24
N ARG A 61 -19.44 15.30 -33.10
CA ARG A 61 -19.67 14.97 -34.50
C ARG A 61 -18.36 14.74 -35.23
N ASP A 62 -17.38 15.62 -35.06
CA ASP A 62 -16.05 15.50 -35.68
C ASP A 62 -15.32 14.23 -35.21
N LEU A 63 -15.36 13.93 -33.91
CA LEU A 63 -14.81 12.68 -33.35
C LEU A 63 -15.46 11.44 -34.00
N ARG A 64 -16.78 11.47 -34.21
CA ARG A 64 -17.52 10.36 -34.78
C ARG A 64 -17.32 10.21 -36.28
N GLU A 65 -17.30 11.31 -37.04
CA GLU A 65 -17.20 11.29 -38.50
C GLU A 65 -15.77 11.01 -38.96
N LYS A 66 -14.78 11.69 -38.38
CA LYS A 66 -13.38 11.62 -38.82
C LYS A 66 -12.62 10.46 -38.19
N HIS A 67 -12.88 10.15 -36.93
CA HIS A 67 -12.11 9.16 -36.16
C HIS A 67 -12.91 7.90 -35.80
N ARG A 68 -14.22 7.89 -36.06
CA ARG A 68 -15.14 6.80 -35.66
C ARG A 68 -15.14 6.51 -34.16
N TRP A 69 -14.73 7.47 -33.34
CA TRP A 69 -14.66 7.32 -31.89
C TRP A 69 -15.97 7.75 -31.21
N SER A 70 -16.36 7.02 -30.18
CA SER A 70 -17.30 7.50 -29.17
C SER A 70 -16.55 8.33 -28.09
N ILE A 71 -17.29 9.00 -27.20
CA ILE A 71 -16.70 9.67 -26.03
C ILE A 71 -15.90 8.68 -25.19
N LYS A 72 -16.43 7.47 -25.02
CA LYS A 72 -15.76 6.39 -24.28
C LYS A 72 -14.41 6.04 -24.91
N ASP A 73 -14.38 5.85 -26.23
CA ASP A 73 -13.14 5.50 -26.95
C ASP A 73 -12.12 6.65 -26.88
N PHE A 74 -12.61 7.89 -27.01
CA PHE A 74 -11.78 9.08 -26.88
C PHE A 74 -11.14 9.16 -25.49
N LEU A 75 -11.93 9.06 -24.41
CA LEU A 75 -11.42 9.09 -23.04
C LEU A 75 -10.45 7.94 -22.78
N TYR A 76 -10.75 6.74 -23.28
CA TYR A 76 -9.85 5.59 -23.19
C TYR A 76 -8.51 5.86 -23.86
N HIS A 77 -8.49 6.33 -25.12
CA HIS A 77 -7.26 6.63 -25.84
C HIS A 77 -6.53 7.86 -25.31
N MET A 78 -7.25 8.82 -24.74
CA MET A 78 -6.68 9.98 -24.06
C MET A 78 -5.75 9.56 -22.91
N VAL A 79 -6.10 8.50 -22.16
CA VAL A 79 -5.32 8.03 -21.02
C VAL A 79 -4.46 6.78 -21.27
N THR A 80 -4.61 6.11 -22.43
CA THR A 80 -3.86 4.86 -22.72
C THR A 80 -2.93 4.94 -23.92
N ALA A 81 -3.19 5.80 -24.91
CA ALA A 81 -2.40 5.83 -26.13
C ALA A 81 -0.94 6.17 -25.84
N LYS A 82 0.01 5.50 -26.51
CA LYS A 82 1.43 5.80 -26.36
C LYS A 82 1.78 7.13 -27.05
N LYS A 83 2.80 7.82 -26.53
CA LYS A 83 3.29 9.07 -27.12
C LYS A 83 3.84 8.80 -28.53
N SER A 84 3.25 9.42 -29.54
CA SER A 84 3.65 9.25 -30.95
C SER A 84 4.69 10.29 -31.37
N THR A 85 4.62 11.51 -30.82
CA THR A 85 5.51 12.63 -31.19
C THR A 85 6.08 13.32 -29.96
N PRO A 86 7.32 13.86 -30.02
CA PRO A 86 8.01 14.46 -28.86
C PRO A 86 7.24 15.63 -28.23
N ASN A 87 6.41 16.34 -28.99
CA ASN A 87 5.67 17.51 -28.52
C ASN A 87 4.28 17.19 -27.96
N THR A 88 3.86 15.92 -27.93
CA THR A 88 2.57 15.54 -27.34
C THR A 88 2.67 15.36 -25.82
N LEU A 89 1.57 15.68 -25.13
CA LEU A 89 1.44 15.49 -23.69
C LEU A 89 1.68 14.04 -23.30
N SER A 90 2.39 13.82 -22.18
CA SER A 90 2.61 12.48 -21.67
C SER A 90 1.28 11.84 -21.25
N THR A 91 1.25 10.51 -21.22
CA THR A 91 0.07 9.75 -20.74
C THR A 91 -0.28 10.11 -19.30
N ALA A 92 0.73 10.31 -18.44
CA ALA A 92 0.53 10.74 -17.06
C ALA A 92 -0.14 12.13 -16.97
N VAL A 93 0.32 13.11 -17.75
CA VAL A 93 -0.27 14.46 -17.76
C VAL A 93 -1.70 14.43 -18.30
N ARG A 94 -1.97 13.62 -19.34
CA ARG A 94 -3.34 13.45 -19.86
C ARG A 94 -4.28 12.80 -18.84
N ALA A 95 -3.82 11.78 -18.12
CA ALA A 95 -4.58 11.14 -17.06
C ALA A 95 -4.84 12.09 -15.88
N SER A 96 -3.84 12.88 -15.46
CA SER A 96 -3.98 13.90 -14.41
C SER A 96 -5.06 14.92 -14.77
N ARG A 97 -5.00 15.49 -15.99
CA ARG A 97 -6.00 16.46 -16.45
C ARG A 97 -7.41 15.87 -16.52
N LEU A 98 -7.55 14.60 -16.89
CA LEU A 98 -8.85 13.95 -16.87
C LEU A 98 -9.35 13.74 -15.44
N ALA A 99 -8.48 13.35 -14.50
CA ALA A 99 -8.83 13.22 -13.10
C ALA A 99 -9.28 14.57 -12.51
N GLU A 100 -8.50 15.64 -12.73
CA GLU A 100 -8.83 17.02 -12.32
C GLU A 100 -10.17 17.48 -12.90
N ALA A 101 -10.48 17.14 -14.16
CA ALA A 101 -11.76 17.48 -14.77
C ALA A 101 -12.92 16.70 -14.15
N ILE A 102 -12.72 15.43 -13.77
CA ILE A 102 -13.74 14.62 -13.09
C ILE A 102 -13.96 15.11 -11.66
N GLU A 103 -12.92 15.59 -10.97
CA GLU A 103 -13.00 16.11 -9.60
C GLU A 103 -13.83 17.41 -9.46
N GLN A 104 -14.16 18.08 -10.57
CA GLN A 104 -15.05 19.23 -10.54
C GLN A 104 -16.44 18.82 -10.03
N GLU A 105 -16.96 19.57 -9.04
CA GLU A 105 -18.22 19.26 -8.36
C GLU A 105 -19.39 19.13 -9.36
N GLU A 106 -19.52 20.10 -10.26
CA GLU A 106 -20.56 20.12 -11.30
C GLU A 106 -20.51 18.87 -12.22
N VAL A 107 -19.30 18.44 -12.59
CA VAL A 107 -19.09 17.26 -13.43
C VAL A 107 -19.43 15.99 -12.65
N THR A 108 -18.97 15.90 -11.40
CA THR A 108 -19.26 14.76 -10.52
C THR A 108 -20.77 14.62 -10.28
N GLU A 109 -21.47 15.72 -9.96
CA GLU A 109 -22.92 15.72 -9.77
C GLU A 109 -23.67 15.30 -11.03
N ALA A 110 -23.27 15.83 -12.19
CA ALA A 110 -23.85 15.45 -13.47
C ALA A 110 -23.67 13.95 -13.76
N LEU A 111 -22.48 13.40 -13.49
CA LEU A 111 -22.18 11.97 -13.65
C LEU A 111 -22.99 11.10 -12.69
N LEU A 112 -23.10 11.51 -11.42
CA LEU A 112 -23.91 10.82 -10.40
C LEU A 112 -25.40 10.80 -10.77
N LYS A 113 -25.91 11.90 -11.33
CA LYS A 113 -27.30 11.99 -11.80
C LYS A 113 -27.55 11.13 -13.04
N ALA A 114 -26.59 11.07 -13.95
CA ALA A 114 -26.71 10.33 -15.20
C ALA A 114 -26.55 8.81 -15.03
N SER A 115 -25.78 8.35 -14.05
CA SER A 115 -25.50 6.92 -13.87
C SER A 115 -25.30 6.53 -12.40
N LYS A 116 -26.12 5.57 -11.94
CA LYS A 116 -25.91 4.88 -10.66
C LYS A 116 -24.60 4.08 -10.65
N ASP A 117 -24.14 3.66 -11.82
CA ASP A 117 -22.94 2.83 -11.96
C ASP A 117 -21.66 3.62 -11.71
N PHE A 118 -21.69 4.96 -11.82
CA PHE A 118 -20.53 5.81 -11.56
C PHE A 118 -19.96 5.58 -10.15
N CYS A 119 -20.84 5.53 -9.15
CA CYS A 119 -20.48 5.17 -7.77
C CYS A 119 -19.83 3.78 -7.71
N THR A 120 -20.36 2.81 -8.43
CA THR A 120 -19.89 1.41 -8.37
C THR A 120 -18.49 1.26 -8.97
N VAL A 121 -18.21 1.95 -10.08
CA VAL A 121 -16.90 1.89 -10.75
C VAL A 121 -15.82 2.52 -9.87
N GLY A 122 -16.07 3.73 -9.35
CA GLY A 122 -15.14 4.40 -8.43
C GLY A 122 -14.92 3.60 -7.14
N THR A 123 -16.00 3.11 -6.54
CA THR A 123 -15.95 2.36 -5.28
C THR A 123 -15.24 1.02 -5.45
N SER A 124 -15.47 0.28 -6.53
CA SER A 124 -14.84 -1.03 -6.74
C SER A 124 -13.31 -0.94 -6.87
N GLY A 125 -12.81 0.09 -7.55
CA GLY A 125 -11.38 0.37 -7.67
C GLY A 125 -10.76 0.71 -6.32
N LEU A 126 -11.39 1.63 -5.58
CA LEU A 126 -10.96 2.04 -4.24
C LEU A 126 -10.96 0.86 -3.26
N VAL A 127 -12.06 0.10 -3.20
CA VAL A 127 -12.20 -1.08 -2.34
C VAL A 127 -11.09 -2.09 -2.61
N ARG A 128 -10.76 -2.34 -3.88
CA ARG A 128 -9.66 -3.27 -4.23
C ARG A 128 -8.30 -2.76 -3.74
N ARG A 129 -8.03 -1.46 -3.80
CA ARG A 129 -6.76 -0.88 -3.30
C ARG A 129 -6.69 -0.94 -1.79
N ILE A 130 -7.77 -0.54 -1.10
CA ILE A 130 -7.87 -0.64 0.36
C ILE A 130 -7.73 -2.10 0.84
N GLN A 131 -8.38 -3.06 0.17
CA GLN A 131 -8.23 -4.49 0.52
C GLN A 131 -6.78 -4.97 0.42
N LYS A 132 -6.03 -4.50 -0.59
CA LYS A 132 -4.59 -4.80 -0.71
C LYS A 132 -3.78 -4.17 0.41
N GLU A 133 -4.10 -2.93 0.79
CA GLU A 133 -3.45 -2.26 1.92
C GLU A 133 -3.75 -2.97 3.25
N VAL A 134 -4.99 -3.37 3.50
CA VAL A 134 -5.37 -4.17 4.68
C VAL A 134 -4.59 -5.48 4.73
N GLN A 135 -4.46 -6.20 3.60
CA GLN A 135 -3.64 -7.42 3.56
C GLN A 135 -2.16 -7.15 3.84
N ARG A 136 -1.60 -6.06 3.29
CA ARG A 136 -0.22 -5.65 3.54
C ARG A 136 -0.01 -5.31 5.01
N LEU A 137 -0.92 -4.54 5.60
CA LEU A 137 -0.89 -4.16 7.01
C LEU A 137 -0.92 -5.39 7.92
N GLY A 138 -1.83 -6.32 7.64
CA GLY A 138 -1.89 -7.61 8.33
C GLY A 138 -0.58 -8.39 8.24
N SER A 139 0.02 -8.48 7.05
CA SER A 139 1.25 -9.26 6.83
C SER A 139 2.53 -8.63 7.40
N LYS A 140 2.66 -7.31 7.35
CA LYS A 140 3.88 -6.60 7.73
C LYS A 140 3.91 -6.17 9.19
N VAL A 141 2.74 -5.91 9.77
CA VAL A 141 2.66 -5.24 11.07
C VAL A 141 2.06 -6.14 12.14
N LEU A 142 0.97 -6.86 11.83
CA LEU A 142 0.30 -7.69 12.85
C LEU A 142 0.84 -9.12 12.90
N GLY A 143 0.90 -9.80 11.74
CA GLY A 143 1.35 -11.19 11.66
C GLY A 143 0.43 -12.20 12.35
N GLU A 144 0.86 -13.45 12.30
CA GLU A 144 0.20 -14.55 13.00
C GLU A 144 0.66 -14.58 14.46
N PHE A 145 -0.24 -14.95 15.37
CA PHE A 145 0.12 -15.16 16.76
C PHE A 145 1.11 -16.31 16.88
N ASP A 146 2.31 -15.98 17.33
CA ASP A 146 3.36 -16.94 17.62
C ASP A 146 3.59 -17.00 19.13
N PRO A 147 3.32 -18.15 19.80
CA PRO A 147 3.51 -18.28 21.22
C PRO A 147 4.99 -18.27 21.65
N ASP A 148 5.93 -18.44 20.71
CA ASP A 148 7.37 -18.40 20.97
C ASP A 148 7.91 -16.95 20.92
N THR A 149 7.15 -16.00 20.33
CA THR A 149 7.51 -14.58 20.30
C THR A 149 7.31 -13.95 21.68
N SER A 150 8.27 -13.12 22.13
CA SER A 150 8.23 -12.50 23.46
C SER A 150 6.96 -11.65 23.65
N ALA A 151 6.28 -11.84 24.79
CA ALA A 151 5.08 -11.09 25.15
C ALA A 151 5.33 -9.59 25.37
N THR A 152 6.59 -9.16 25.51
CA THR A 152 6.99 -7.75 25.64
C THR A 152 7.12 -7.01 24.31
N ASP A 153 7.10 -7.72 23.18
CA ASP A 153 7.37 -7.14 21.86
C ASP A 153 6.20 -6.54 21.06
N PRO A 154 4.90 -6.62 21.45
CA PRO A 154 3.88 -5.93 20.67
C PRO A 154 4.00 -4.42 20.94
N ASP A 155 4.79 -3.76 20.11
CA ASP A 155 4.94 -2.31 20.07
C ASP A 155 3.68 -1.68 19.47
N ILE A 156 2.62 -1.67 20.28
CA ILE A 156 1.33 -1.07 19.95
C ILE A 156 1.49 0.44 19.70
N SER A 157 2.48 1.07 20.32
CA SER A 157 2.77 2.49 20.14
C SER A 157 3.24 2.78 18.71
N SER A 158 4.23 2.03 18.20
CA SER A 158 4.68 2.21 16.80
C SER A 158 3.69 1.68 15.76
N PHE A 159 2.71 0.87 16.14
CA PHE A 159 1.66 0.43 15.22
C PHE A 159 0.99 1.61 14.52
N SER A 160 0.64 2.66 15.28
CA SER A 160 -0.07 3.82 14.74
C SER A 160 0.76 4.63 13.75
N GLU A 161 2.08 4.68 13.93
CA GLU A 161 3.03 5.36 13.05
C GLU A 161 3.25 4.58 11.74
N ARG A 162 3.20 3.25 11.79
CA ARG A 162 3.42 2.38 10.61
C ARG A 162 2.20 2.29 9.67
N ILE A 163 1.00 2.59 10.15
CA ILE A 163 -0.22 2.52 9.32
C ILE A 163 -0.14 3.45 8.10
N PRO A 164 0.16 4.75 8.22
CA PRO A 164 0.24 5.63 7.05
C PRO A 164 1.34 5.21 6.06
N GLU A 165 2.41 4.57 6.53
CA GLU A 165 3.50 4.06 5.66
C GLU A 165 3.07 2.83 4.84
N VAL A 166 2.30 1.93 5.44
CA VAL A 166 1.91 0.65 4.82
C VAL A 166 0.58 0.73 4.07
N ALA A 167 -0.33 1.57 4.55
CA ALA A 167 -1.72 1.70 4.11
C ALA A 167 -2.14 3.19 3.98
N PRO A 168 -1.50 3.96 3.10
CA PRO A 168 -1.74 5.41 2.97
C PRO A 168 -3.17 5.75 2.54
N GLU A 169 -3.77 5.02 1.58
CA GLU A 169 -5.13 5.32 1.12
C GLU A 169 -6.16 5.07 2.23
N LEU A 170 -6.02 3.96 2.96
CA LEU A 170 -6.87 3.65 4.11
C LEU A 170 -6.70 4.68 5.23
N SER A 171 -5.46 5.11 5.51
CA SER A 171 -5.18 6.11 6.55
C SER A 171 -5.84 7.45 6.23
N ILE A 172 -5.71 7.92 4.98
CA ILE A 172 -6.36 9.16 4.51
C ILE A 172 -7.88 9.03 4.60
N LEU A 173 -8.44 7.91 4.14
CA LEU A 173 -9.88 7.66 4.21
C LEU A 173 -10.40 7.71 5.66
N LEU A 174 -9.76 6.96 6.57
CA LEU A 174 -10.19 6.91 7.98
C LEU A 174 -10.02 8.26 8.66
N THR A 175 -8.94 8.98 8.37
CA THR A 175 -8.73 10.34 8.92
C THR A 175 -9.82 11.29 8.46
N ASN A 176 -10.18 11.26 7.18
CA ASN A 176 -11.26 12.09 6.63
C ASN A 176 -12.63 11.73 7.24
N LEU A 177 -12.88 10.44 7.51
CA LEU A 177 -14.12 9.98 8.16
C LEU A 177 -14.19 10.32 9.66
N LEU A 178 -13.05 10.31 10.35
CA LEU A 178 -12.95 10.63 11.78
C LEU A 178 -12.91 12.14 12.05
N THR A 179 -12.56 12.93 11.04
CA THR A 179 -12.53 14.40 11.13
C THR A 179 -13.97 14.91 11.30
N PRO A 180 -14.30 15.57 12.44
CA PRO A 180 -15.64 16.06 12.66
C PRO A 180 -15.99 17.15 11.63
N THR A 181 -17.13 17.00 10.97
CA THR A 181 -17.62 17.94 9.93
C THR A 181 -17.94 19.33 10.50
N ARG A 182 -18.06 19.45 11.83
CA ARG A 182 -18.38 20.72 12.49
C ARG A 182 -17.09 21.47 12.80
N PHE A 183 -16.96 22.67 12.23
CA PHE A 183 -15.94 23.67 12.60
C PHE A 183 -16.05 24.01 14.09
N THR A 184 -15.43 23.21 14.95
CA THR A 184 -15.13 23.65 16.31
C THR A 184 -14.01 24.67 16.21
N ARG A 185 -14.20 25.86 16.79
CA ARG A 185 -13.21 26.96 16.83
C ARG A 185 -11.88 26.56 17.48
N THR A 186 -11.84 25.43 18.18
CA THR A 186 -10.63 24.85 18.74
C THR A 186 -9.92 23.99 17.70
N PRO A 187 -8.64 24.24 17.38
CA PRO A 187 -7.87 23.37 16.51
C PRO A 187 -7.87 21.95 17.08
N PRO A 188 -8.18 20.91 16.27
CA PRO A 188 -8.16 19.54 16.75
C PRO A 188 -6.72 19.14 17.03
N THR A 189 -6.29 19.24 18.28
CA THR A 189 -5.04 18.64 18.78
C THR A 189 -5.20 17.15 19.08
N LYS A 190 -6.30 16.52 18.63
CA LYS A 190 -6.58 15.12 18.95
C LYS A 190 -5.90 14.23 17.94
N ASP A 191 -4.82 13.58 18.38
CA ASP A 191 -4.25 12.44 17.68
C ASP A 191 -5.31 11.34 17.56
N TYR A 192 -5.74 11.08 16.33
CA TYR A 192 -6.64 9.97 16.00
C TYR A 192 -5.90 8.62 15.89
N SER A 193 -4.64 8.57 16.34
CA SER A 193 -3.75 7.41 16.24
C SER A 193 -4.34 6.14 16.86
N GLY A 194 -4.85 6.25 18.08
CA GLY A 194 -5.49 5.13 18.80
C GLY A 194 -6.73 4.58 18.10
N PRO A 195 -7.75 5.41 17.80
CA PRO A 195 -8.94 4.97 17.06
C PRO A 195 -8.61 4.37 15.68
N LEU A 196 -7.69 5.00 14.93
CA LEU A 196 -7.28 4.54 13.61
C LEU A 196 -6.56 3.18 13.70
N ALA A 197 -5.67 3.02 14.67
CA ALA A 197 -5.05 1.74 14.99
C ALA A 197 -6.08 0.64 15.29
N MET A 198 -7.06 0.95 16.12
CA MET A 198 -8.10 -0.01 16.50
C MET A 198 -8.97 -0.43 15.31
N ILE A 199 -9.39 0.51 14.47
CA ILE A 199 -10.18 0.22 13.26
C ILE A 199 -9.37 -0.66 12.31
N CYS A 200 -8.10 -0.32 12.08
CA CYS A 200 -7.21 -1.10 11.23
C CYS A 200 -6.98 -2.52 11.76
N LEU A 201 -6.85 -2.69 13.08
CA LEU A 201 -6.77 -4.02 13.71
C LEU A 201 -8.03 -4.85 13.45
N ILE A 202 -9.21 -4.26 13.61
CA ILE A 202 -10.48 -4.96 13.36
C ILE A 202 -10.58 -5.34 11.87
N LEU A 203 -10.26 -4.42 10.96
CA LEU A 203 -10.32 -4.68 9.51
C LEU A 203 -9.37 -5.79 9.07
N THR A 204 -8.13 -5.77 9.56
CA THR A 204 -7.11 -6.78 9.24
C THR A 204 -7.47 -8.14 9.82
N TYR A 205 -7.87 -8.19 11.09
CA TYR A 205 -8.30 -9.42 11.74
C TYR A 205 -9.54 -10.03 11.07
N THR A 206 -10.56 -9.22 10.76
CA THR A 206 -11.76 -9.70 10.06
C THR A 206 -11.47 -10.18 8.63
N ALA A 207 -10.51 -9.55 7.93
CA ALA A 207 -10.12 -9.97 6.58
C ALA A 207 -9.40 -11.33 6.56
N ALA A 208 -8.58 -11.64 7.56
CA ALA A 208 -7.95 -12.97 7.68
C ALA A 208 -7.72 -13.39 9.14
N PRO A 209 -8.76 -13.88 9.84
CA PRO A 209 -8.72 -14.16 11.28
C PRO A 209 -7.71 -15.23 11.70
N ARG A 210 -7.25 -16.05 10.75
CA ARG A 210 -6.24 -17.10 10.99
C ARG A 210 -4.82 -16.61 10.77
N LYS A 211 -4.61 -15.55 9.99
CA LYS A 211 -3.28 -15.07 9.57
C LYS A 211 -2.85 -13.82 10.32
N TYR A 212 -3.79 -12.95 10.68
CA TYR A 212 -3.51 -11.62 11.26
C TYR A 212 -4.13 -11.51 12.64
N ASN A 213 -3.81 -12.46 13.51
CA ASN A 213 -4.44 -12.63 14.82
C ASN A 213 -3.49 -12.38 15.99
N ASN A 214 -2.24 -11.96 15.75
CA ASN A 214 -1.27 -11.75 16.82
C ASN A 214 -1.81 -10.79 17.90
N LEU A 215 -2.05 -9.53 17.54
CA LEU A 215 -2.53 -8.53 18.49
C LEU A 215 -3.90 -8.87 19.09
N ALA A 216 -4.84 -9.39 18.29
CA ALA A 216 -6.17 -9.80 18.76
C ALA A 216 -6.08 -10.94 19.79
N THR A 217 -5.19 -11.92 19.56
CA THR A 217 -4.96 -13.05 20.46
C THR A 217 -4.24 -12.61 21.72
N SER A 218 -3.20 -11.78 21.59
CA SER A 218 -2.46 -11.20 22.71
C SER A 218 -3.35 -10.34 23.61
N LEU A 219 -4.22 -9.51 23.03
CA LEU A 219 -5.23 -8.76 23.79
C LEU A 219 -6.20 -9.69 24.52
N GLY A 220 -6.67 -10.75 23.85
CA GLY A 220 -7.53 -11.76 24.47
C GLY A 220 -6.86 -12.47 25.65
N ILE A 221 -5.59 -12.87 25.49
CA ILE A 221 -4.77 -13.49 26.53
C ILE A 221 -4.58 -12.53 27.71
N TYR A 222 -4.22 -11.28 27.44
CA TYR A 222 -4.07 -10.23 28.44
C TYR A 222 -5.35 -10.05 29.26
N MET A 223 -6.50 -9.91 28.60
CA MET A 223 -7.78 -9.77 29.29
C MET A 223 -8.11 -10.98 30.15
N LEU A 224 -7.84 -12.19 29.65
CA LEU A 224 -8.06 -13.42 30.39
C LEU A 224 -7.15 -13.53 31.63
N ALA A 225 -5.88 -13.17 31.49
CA ALA A 225 -4.91 -13.13 32.58
C ALA A 225 -5.29 -12.12 33.68
N HIS A 226 -5.89 -10.99 33.29
CA HIS A 226 -6.45 -9.99 34.21
C HIS A 226 -7.78 -10.40 34.86
N GLY A 227 -8.26 -11.63 34.68
CA GLY A 227 -9.49 -12.12 35.30
C GLY A 227 -10.77 -11.56 34.67
N THR A 228 -10.71 -11.09 33.43
CA THR A 228 -11.89 -10.62 32.70
C THR A 228 -12.94 -11.73 32.61
N LYS A 229 -14.18 -11.44 33.00
CA LYS A 229 -15.28 -12.41 32.95
C LYS A 229 -15.49 -12.92 31.53
N ARG A 230 -15.76 -14.23 31.39
CA ARG A 230 -16.03 -14.91 30.10
C ARG A 230 -17.09 -14.19 29.25
N ARG A 231 -18.10 -13.58 29.87
CA ARG A 231 -19.14 -12.81 29.16
C ARG A 231 -18.58 -11.61 28.39
N VAL A 232 -17.63 -10.88 28.97
CA VAL A 232 -16.99 -9.72 28.32
C VAL A 232 -16.15 -10.18 27.14
N ILE A 233 -15.37 -11.26 27.30
CA ILE A 233 -14.59 -11.86 26.21
C ILE A 233 -15.52 -12.31 25.07
N SER A 234 -16.66 -12.92 25.39
CA SER A 234 -17.65 -13.33 24.39
C SER A 234 -18.25 -12.15 23.62
N VAL A 235 -18.50 -11.02 24.29
CA VAL A 235 -19.00 -9.79 23.63
C VAL A 235 -17.95 -9.23 22.69
N LEU A 236 -16.69 -9.09 23.14
CA LEU A 236 -15.60 -8.56 22.31
C LEU A 236 -15.27 -9.49 21.14
N ALA A 237 -15.40 -10.80 21.31
CA ALA A 237 -15.29 -11.75 20.22
C ALA A 237 -16.43 -11.59 19.20
N GLY A 238 -17.66 -11.34 19.66
CA GLY A 238 -18.81 -11.03 18.78
C GLY A 238 -18.63 -9.72 18.00
N LEU A 239 -17.90 -8.76 18.57
CA LEU A 239 -17.51 -7.51 17.88
C LEU A 239 -16.32 -7.68 16.94
N GLY A 240 -15.69 -8.86 16.89
CA GLY A 240 -14.51 -9.10 16.06
C GLY A 240 -13.24 -8.42 16.55
N ILE A 241 -13.16 -8.05 17.83
CA ILE A 241 -11.98 -7.39 18.42
C ILE A 241 -10.94 -8.42 18.87
N ILE A 242 -11.40 -9.52 19.47
CA ILE A 242 -10.55 -10.62 19.95
C ILE A 242 -11.07 -11.97 19.42
N PRO A 243 -10.26 -13.03 19.44
CA PRO A 243 -10.73 -14.38 19.18
C PRO A 243 -11.73 -14.87 20.24
N SER A 244 -12.43 -15.94 19.91
CA SER A 244 -13.33 -16.60 20.86
C SER A 244 -12.60 -17.04 22.13
N TYR A 245 -13.32 -17.12 23.25
CA TYR A 245 -12.76 -17.57 24.53
C TYR A 245 -12.04 -18.93 24.43
N SER A 246 -12.57 -19.87 23.66
CA SER A 246 -11.93 -21.18 23.46
C SER A 246 -10.61 -21.06 22.71
N THR A 247 -10.53 -20.19 21.70
CA THR A 247 -9.29 -19.88 20.97
C THR A 247 -8.25 -19.26 21.90
N VAL A 248 -8.64 -18.25 22.68
CA VAL A 248 -7.75 -17.58 23.65
C VAL A 248 -7.24 -18.58 24.69
N ASN A 249 -8.11 -19.41 25.26
CA ASN A 249 -7.71 -20.41 26.26
C ASN A 249 -6.76 -21.47 25.66
N LYS A 250 -6.95 -21.85 24.40
CA LYS A 250 -6.03 -22.75 23.68
C LYS A 250 -4.65 -22.10 23.50
N ALA A 251 -4.60 -20.82 23.14
CA ALA A 251 -3.34 -20.08 23.03
C ALA A 251 -2.65 -19.93 24.40
N MET A 252 -3.41 -19.62 25.45
CA MET A 252 -2.90 -19.54 26.82
C MET A 252 -2.29 -20.87 27.31
N ARG A 253 -2.93 -22.00 27.00
CA ARG A 253 -2.38 -23.33 27.33
C ARG A 253 -1.05 -23.59 26.63
N LYS A 254 -0.93 -23.23 25.34
CA LYS A 254 0.34 -23.34 24.61
C LYS A 254 1.46 -22.54 25.29
N LEU A 255 1.17 -21.30 25.69
CA LEU A 255 2.13 -20.47 26.43
C LEU A 255 2.52 -21.11 27.77
N ALA A 256 1.56 -21.69 28.50
CA ALA A 256 1.84 -22.38 29.75
C ALA A 256 2.71 -23.63 29.53
N ASP A 257 2.49 -24.38 28.44
CA ASP A 257 3.29 -25.56 28.11
C ASP A 257 4.72 -25.18 27.72
N ILE A 258 4.91 -24.08 26.97
CA ILE A 258 6.24 -23.51 26.68
C ILE A 258 6.94 -23.07 27.98
N GLY A 259 6.22 -22.36 28.86
CA GLY A 259 6.75 -21.92 30.15
C GLY A 259 7.17 -23.08 31.07
N LYS A 260 6.51 -24.24 30.98
CA LYS A 260 6.93 -25.46 31.70
C LYS A 260 8.19 -26.09 31.09
N ALA A 261 8.33 -26.04 29.77
CA ALA A 261 9.51 -26.58 29.10
C ALA A 261 10.77 -25.74 29.39
N THR A 262 10.62 -24.41 29.52
CA THR A 262 11.73 -23.50 29.84
C THR A 262 12.07 -23.44 31.32
N SER A 263 11.12 -23.76 32.22
CA SER A 263 11.37 -23.76 33.67
C SER A 263 12.01 -25.03 34.21
N VAL A 264 12.28 -26.03 33.37
CA VAL A 264 13.09 -27.19 33.76
C VAL A 264 14.50 -26.66 34.06
N PRO A 265 14.95 -26.69 35.33
CA PRO A 265 16.31 -26.24 35.67
C PRO A 265 17.30 -27.06 34.84
N PRO A 266 18.38 -26.46 34.32
CA PRO A 266 19.40 -27.21 33.60
C PRO A 266 19.81 -28.37 34.51
N ALA A 267 19.46 -29.59 34.10
CA ALA A 267 19.79 -30.78 34.83
C ALA A 267 21.30 -30.79 34.97
N ASP A 268 21.75 -30.47 36.18
CA ASP A 268 23.05 -30.76 36.76
C ASP A 268 24.06 -31.19 35.68
N GLN A 269 24.63 -30.20 34.98
CA GLN A 269 25.81 -30.47 34.16
C GLN A 269 26.84 -30.90 35.17
N GLY A 270 26.95 -32.22 35.33
CA GLY A 270 27.80 -32.89 36.30
C GLY A 270 29.11 -32.13 36.38
N GLU A 271 29.30 -31.56 37.56
CA GLU A 271 30.55 -31.07 38.09
C GLU A 271 31.57 -32.19 37.85
N SER A 272 32.20 -32.15 36.67
CA SER A 272 33.38 -32.95 36.37
C SER A 272 34.46 -32.29 37.19
N ALA A 273 34.54 -32.76 38.43
CA ALA A 273 35.72 -32.68 39.26
C ALA A 273 36.87 -33.38 38.52
N ASP A 274 37.42 -32.71 37.52
CA ASP A 274 38.64 -33.11 36.85
C ASP A 274 39.79 -32.32 37.49
N GLU A 275 40.30 -32.93 38.56
CA GLU A 275 41.70 -33.01 38.93
C GLU A 275 42.63 -32.01 38.21
N SER A 276 42.84 -30.83 38.81
CA SER A 276 43.94 -29.93 38.45
C SER A 276 44.66 -29.41 39.70
N GLU A 277 44.84 -30.28 40.69
CA GLU A 277 45.76 -30.07 41.81
C GLU A 277 46.83 -31.15 41.75
N SER A 278 47.95 -30.88 41.06
CA SER A 278 49.31 -31.36 41.38
C SER A 278 50.26 -31.20 40.19
N SER A 279 50.56 -29.95 39.82
CA SER A 279 51.78 -29.67 39.06
C SER A 279 52.34 -28.29 39.43
N ASN A 280 52.74 -28.16 40.69
CA ASN A 280 53.66 -27.11 41.13
C ASN A 280 54.87 -27.78 41.78
N ARG A 281 55.71 -28.36 40.91
CA ARG A 281 57.09 -28.77 41.20
C ARG A 281 57.99 -27.90 40.32
N LEU A 282 59.06 -27.38 40.94
CA LEU A 282 60.21 -26.67 40.35
C LEU A 282 59.98 -25.21 39.91
N MET A 283 60.33 -24.26 40.80
CA MET A 283 61.58 -23.47 40.69
C MET A 283 61.55 -22.28 41.67
N LYS A 284 62.22 -22.43 42.80
CA LYS A 284 63.27 -21.52 43.34
C LYS A 284 63.67 -21.95 44.74
#